data_AF-A0A3B8XUL7-F1
#
_entry.id   AF-A0A3B8XUL7-F1
#
_cell.length_a   1.000
_cell.length_b   1.000
_cell.length_c   1.000
_cell.angle_alpha   90.00
_cell.angle_beta   90.00
_cell.angle_gamma   90.00
#
_symmetry.space_group_name_H-M   'P 1'
#
loop_
_entity.id
_entity.type
_entity.pdbx_description
1 polymer ?
#
loop_
_entity_poly.entity_id
_entity_poly.type
_entity_poly.pdbx_seq_one_letter_code
_entity_poly.pdbx_strand_id
1 'polypeptide(L)'
;MKSRILVYGVDGFMGALTSHAAAQAGLAHVAGGRAIAGVAQHASALAKRKGSALAEPRTFTPGNAERIAGQLDDVGVLVNCAPLEGEDLRSLTVACIATGTHLIDMSADRARVAALAAFDEAAAKEKTMLMAGAGFDFAAVDAVAMRLAQILPGARAVTLAVKRGSRTMEEAARLAAAMREEGETLKNGQFVPARAGERVIEVDFDEGPEKAYLAPWRGEAMAARHRGIYSTMETFEALPEKVARALEQGTMAHRFFRRGWGLKRLERRLAGGRLTPGKAELTKGHAVVWGEARQAPSGSA
;
A
#
# COMPACT_ATOMS: atom_id res chain seq x y z
N MET A 1 2.59 21.56 -22.62
CA MET A 1 3.24 20.46 -21.88
C MET A 1 2.61 20.38 -20.51
N LYS A 2 2.15 19.20 -20.10
CA LYS A 2 1.70 18.97 -18.73
C LYS A 2 2.91 19.00 -17.80
N SER A 3 2.80 19.66 -16.65
CA SER A 3 3.95 19.87 -15.76
C SER A 3 3.61 19.84 -14.28
N ARG A 4 2.32 19.82 -13.93
CA ARG A 4 1.91 19.89 -12.52
C ARG A 4 1.85 18.52 -11.88
N ILE A 5 2.16 18.49 -10.60
CA ILE A 5 1.90 17.35 -9.71
C ILE A 5 0.56 17.59 -9.02
N LEU A 6 -0.32 16.61 -9.02
CA LEU A 6 -1.54 16.61 -8.24
C LEU A 6 -1.43 15.58 -7.12
N VAL A 7 -1.53 16.02 -5.86
CA VAL A 7 -1.64 15.12 -4.70
C VAL A 7 -3.12 14.97 -4.37
N TYR A 8 -3.69 13.78 -4.57
CA TYR A 8 -5.11 13.53 -4.35
C TYR A 8 -5.36 12.90 -2.97
N GLY A 9 -6.37 13.39 -2.24
CA GLY A 9 -6.70 12.97 -0.88
C GLY A 9 -6.05 13.82 0.20
N VAL A 10 -5.79 15.11 -0.05
CA VAL A 10 -5.19 16.04 0.94
C VAL A 10 -6.07 16.32 2.16
N ASP A 11 -7.37 16.06 2.03
CA ASP A 11 -8.37 16.06 3.09
C ASP A 11 -8.27 14.81 4.00
N GLY A 12 -7.40 13.86 3.65
CA GLY A 12 -7.01 12.71 4.48
C GLY A 12 -5.57 12.81 5.01
N PHE A 13 -5.23 11.95 5.95
CA PHE A 13 -3.94 11.99 6.65
C PHE A 13 -2.73 11.83 5.70
N MET A 14 -2.72 10.80 4.85
CA MET A 14 -1.59 10.52 3.97
C MET A 14 -1.42 11.58 2.87
N GLY A 15 -2.51 12.07 2.29
CA GLY A 15 -2.44 13.14 1.30
C GLY A 15 -2.00 14.46 1.92
N ALA A 16 -2.46 14.78 3.13
CA ALA A 16 -1.98 15.94 3.87
C ALA A 16 -0.47 15.84 4.11
N LEU A 17 0.04 14.71 4.61
CA LEU A 17 1.49 14.51 4.81
C LEU A 17 2.28 14.64 3.51
N THR A 18 1.82 14.00 2.43
CA THR A 18 2.46 14.05 1.11
C THR A 18 2.50 15.48 0.57
N SER A 19 1.40 16.23 0.69
CA SER A 19 1.33 17.64 0.30
C SER A 19 2.24 18.54 1.14
N HIS A 20 2.34 18.29 2.46
CA HIS A 20 3.32 18.99 3.32
C HIS A 20 4.75 18.71 2.89
N ALA A 21 5.09 17.45 2.59
CA ALA A 21 6.42 17.06 2.13
C ALA A 21 6.77 17.73 0.78
N ALA A 22 5.84 17.75 -0.17
CA ALA A 22 6.01 18.45 -1.44
C ALA A 22 6.30 19.95 -1.23
N ALA A 23 5.51 20.63 -0.41
CA ALA A 23 5.75 22.04 -0.09
C ALA A 23 7.03 22.28 0.72
N GLN A 24 7.47 21.33 1.55
CA GLN A 24 8.76 21.40 2.23
C GLN A 24 9.92 21.30 1.25
N ALA A 25 9.79 20.49 0.20
CA ALA A 25 10.74 20.38 -0.90
C ALA A 25 10.67 21.54 -1.91
N GLY A 26 9.79 22.54 -1.70
CA GLY A 26 9.62 23.66 -2.62
C GLY A 26 8.85 23.30 -3.90
N LEU A 27 8.19 22.14 -3.93
CA LEU A 27 7.42 21.67 -5.09
C LEU A 27 6.01 22.27 -5.06
N ALA A 28 5.74 23.15 -6.03
CA ALA A 28 4.39 23.62 -6.29
C ALA A 28 3.53 22.47 -6.82
N HIS A 29 2.33 22.30 -6.27
CA HIS A 29 1.45 21.19 -6.61
C HIS A 29 -0.02 21.58 -6.49
N VAL A 30 -0.89 20.76 -7.07
CA VAL A 30 -2.34 20.81 -6.89
C VAL A 30 -2.68 19.94 -5.68
N ALA A 31 -3.35 20.54 -4.70
CA ALA A 31 -3.88 19.87 -3.52
C ALA A 31 -5.31 19.39 -3.83
N GLY A 32 -5.41 18.13 -4.23
CA GLY A 32 -6.63 17.47 -4.71
C GLY A 32 -7.39 16.74 -3.61
N GLY A 33 -8.72 16.73 -3.66
CA GLY A 33 -9.54 15.89 -2.78
C GLY A 33 -11.03 15.96 -3.09
N ARG A 34 -11.84 15.25 -2.29
CA ARG A 34 -13.30 15.21 -2.47
C ARG A 34 -14.00 16.28 -1.65
N ALA A 35 -13.54 16.53 -0.43
CA ALA A 35 -14.19 17.44 0.49
C ALA A 35 -13.74 18.89 0.26
N ILE A 36 -14.62 19.70 -0.33
CA ILE A 36 -14.34 21.11 -0.68
C ILE A 36 -13.75 21.88 0.51
N ALA A 37 -14.40 21.79 1.67
CA ALA A 37 -13.94 22.48 2.88
C ALA A 37 -12.58 21.95 3.37
N GLY A 38 -12.36 20.63 3.36
CA GLY A 38 -11.11 20.02 3.81
C GLY A 38 -9.92 20.39 2.91
N VAL A 39 -10.12 20.36 1.60
CA VAL A 39 -9.12 20.75 0.60
C VAL A 39 -8.75 22.23 0.74
N ALA A 40 -9.74 23.11 0.82
CA ALA A 40 -9.52 24.55 0.99
C ALA A 40 -8.82 24.88 2.32
N GLN A 41 -9.22 24.22 3.41
CA GLN A 41 -8.60 24.37 4.73
C GLN A 41 -7.13 23.94 4.70
N HIS A 42 -6.83 22.79 4.09
CA HIS A 42 -5.46 22.28 3.96
C HIS A 42 -4.56 23.25 3.18
N ALA A 43 -4.99 23.66 1.98
CA ALA A 43 -4.23 24.59 1.14
C ALA A 43 -3.97 25.93 1.86
N SER A 44 -5.00 26.48 2.53
CA SER A 44 -4.89 27.72 3.30
C SER A 44 -3.93 27.59 4.48
N ALA A 45 -3.97 26.47 5.21
CA ALA A 45 -3.07 26.20 6.31
C ALA A 45 -1.61 26.09 5.84
N LEU A 46 -1.37 25.47 4.69
CA LEU A 46 -0.04 25.32 4.12
C LEU A 46 0.54 26.66 3.65
N ALA A 47 -0.28 27.48 2.96
CA ALA A 47 0.13 28.82 2.52
C ALA A 47 0.54 29.72 3.70
N LYS A 48 -0.25 29.71 4.79
CA LYS A 48 0.08 30.46 6.02
C LYS A 48 1.41 30.02 6.64
N ARG A 49 1.71 28.73 6.63
CA ARG A 49 2.96 28.18 7.19
C ARG A 49 4.20 28.49 6.35
N LYS A 50 4.05 28.54 5.02
CA LYS A 50 5.17 28.74 4.09
C LYS A 50 5.38 30.18 3.66
N GLY A 51 4.38 31.05 3.87
CA GLY A 51 4.40 32.42 3.37
C GLY A 51 4.18 32.52 1.85
N SER A 52 3.83 31.41 1.18
CA SER A 52 3.60 31.35 -0.27
C SER A 52 2.58 30.27 -0.62
N ALA A 53 1.78 30.51 -1.67
CA ALA A 53 0.76 29.58 -2.15
C ALA A 53 1.36 28.47 -3.03
N LEU A 54 2.01 27.47 -2.41
CA LEU A 54 2.59 26.32 -3.13
C LEU A 54 1.56 25.22 -3.45
N ALA A 55 0.39 25.25 -2.81
CA ALA A 55 -0.67 24.26 -2.99
C ALA A 55 -1.94 24.92 -3.54
N GLU A 56 -2.26 24.67 -4.81
CA GLU A 56 -3.51 25.10 -5.42
C GLU A 56 -4.63 24.11 -5.07
N PRO A 57 -5.73 24.54 -4.43
CA PRO A 57 -6.83 23.63 -4.10
C PRO A 57 -7.57 23.20 -5.38
N ARG A 58 -7.84 21.90 -5.53
CA ARG A 58 -8.70 21.37 -6.59
C ARG A 58 -9.60 20.26 -6.06
N THR A 59 -10.88 20.33 -6.38
CA THR A 59 -11.87 19.42 -5.81
C THR A 59 -12.60 18.67 -6.91
N PHE A 60 -12.57 17.35 -6.85
CA PHE A 60 -13.36 16.50 -7.72
C PHE A 60 -13.59 15.14 -7.08
N THR A 61 -14.73 14.54 -7.40
CA THR A 61 -15.13 13.23 -6.91
C THR A 61 -14.84 12.19 -7.99
N PRO A 62 -14.19 11.06 -7.68
CA PRO A 62 -14.04 9.96 -8.62
C PRO A 62 -15.41 9.33 -8.91
N GLY A 63 -15.49 8.51 -9.95
CA GLY A 63 -16.71 7.80 -10.35
C GLY A 63 -17.21 8.12 -11.75
N ASN A 64 -16.58 9.06 -12.45
CA ASN A 64 -16.84 9.34 -13.87
C ASN A 64 -15.56 9.84 -14.55
N ALA A 65 -15.02 9.03 -15.47
CA ALA A 65 -13.73 9.31 -16.09
C ALA A 65 -13.71 10.60 -16.92
N GLU A 66 -14.79 10.92 -17.64
CA GLU A 66 -14.89 12.13 -18.47
C GLU A 66 -14.84 13.40 -17.61
N ARG A 67 -15.55 13.40 -16.48
CA ARG A 67 -15.52 14.54 -15.53
C ARG A 67 -14.15 14.72 -14.88
N ILE A 68 -13.46 13.62 -14.59
CA ILE A 68 -12.10 13.65 -14.03
C ILE A 68 -11.12 14.16 -15.08
N ALA A 69 -11.27 13.79 -16.36
CA ALA A 69 -10.33 14.14 -17.42
C ALA A 69 -10.08 15.67 -17.50
N GLY A 70 -11.14 16.48 -17.45
CA GLY A 70 -11.01 17.95 -17.44
C GLY A 70 -10.33 18.53 -16.20
N GLN A 71 -10.11 17.74 -15.15
CA GLN A 71 -9.34 18.13 -13.96
C GLN A 71 -7.85 17.81 -14.09
N LEU A 72 -7.45 17.07 -15.13
CA LEU A 72 -6.09 16.54 -15.33
C LEU A 72 -5.37 17.16 -16.54
N ASP A 73 -5.98 18.12 -17.24
CA ASP A 73 -5.44 18.70 -18.48
C ASP A 73 -4.05 19.33 -18.30
N ASP A 74 -3.77 19.92 -17.13
CA ASP A 74 -2.48 20.51 -16.76
C ASP A 74 -1.57 19.59 -15.91
N VAL A 75 -2.07 18.40 -15.53
CA VAL A 75 -1.43 17.49 -14.57
C VAL A 75 -0.56 16.46 -15.29
N GLY A 76 0.75 16.49 -15.06
CA GLY A 76 1.67 15.48 -15.59
C GLY A 76 1.68 14.20 -14.75
N VAL A 77 1.54 14.33 -13.43
CA VAL A 77 1.56 13.21 -12.49
C VAL A 77 0.50 13.41 -11.41
N LEU A 78 -0.34 12.40 -11.18
CA LEU A 78 -1.27 12.31 -10.07
C LEU A 78 -0.74 11.30 -9.04
N VAL A 79 -0.57 11.76 -7.80
CA VAL A 79 -0.25 10.93 -6.65
C VAL A 79 -1.52 10.67 -5.85
N ASN A 80 -2.08 9.47 -5.96
CA ASN A 80 -3.27 9.09 -5.22
C ASN A 80 -2.89 8.63 -3.81
N CYS A 81 -3.22 9.46 -2.81
CA CYS A 81 -3.09 9.14 -1.40
C CYS A 81 -4.43 8.76 -0.74
N ALA A 82 -5.52 8.74 -1.51
CA ALA A 82 -6.82 8.30 -1.04
C ALA A 82 -6.97 6.78 -1.26
N PRO A 83 -7.61 6.05 -0.33
CA PRO A 83 -7.78 4.60 -0.42
C PRO A 83 -8.89 4.19 -1.40
N LEU A 84 -8.84 4.70 -2.62
CA LEU A 84 -9.84 4.47 -3.68
C LEU A 84 -9.94 2.98 -4.01
N GLU A 85 -11.14 2.52 -4.32
CA GLU A 85 -11.41 1.14 -4.74
C GLU A 85 -12.61 1.09 -5.69
N GLY A 86 -12.81 -0.04 -6.36
CA GLY A 86 -13.93 -0.24 -7.27
C GLY A 86 -14.02 0.83 -8.36
N GLU A 87 -15.21 1.42 -8.50
CA GLU A 87 -15.51 2.46 -9.48
C GLU A 87 -14.62 3.71 -9.33
N ASP A 88 -14.33 4.12 -8.10
CA ASP A 88 -13.55 5.33 -7.84
C ASP A 88 -12.12 5.19 -8.38
N LEU A 89 -11.47 4.06 -8.08
CA LEU A 89 -10.11 3.79 -8.58
C LEU A 89 -10.11 3.58 -10.09
N ARG A 90 -11.10 2.86 -10.63
CA ARG A 90 -11.20 2.57 -12.06
C ARG A 90 -11.36 3.85 -12.87
N SER A 91 -12.31 4.70 -12.52
CA SER A 91 -12.58 5.96 -13.22
C SER A 91 -11.41 6.93 -13.16
N LEU A 92 -10.69 7.01 -12.02
CA LEU A 92 -9.45 7.79 -11.91
C LEU A 92 -8.37 7.25 -12.84
N THR A 93 -8.17 5.94 -12.87
CA THR A 93 -7.16 5.27 -13.72
C THR A 93 -7.47 5.50 -15.21
N VAL A 94 -8.72 5.30 -15.63
CA VAL A 94 -9.16 5.53 -17.01
C VAL A 94 -8.96 6.99 -17.42
N ALA A 95 -9.29 7.94 -16.56
CA ALA A 95 -9.05 9.36 -16.83
C ALA A 95 -7.56 9.71 -16.93
N CYS A 96 -6.72 9.09 -16.09
CA CYS A 96 -5.28 9.25 -16.15
C CYS A 96 -4.73 8.78 -17.50
N ILE A 97 -5.12 7.57 -17.95
CA ILE A 97 -4.73 7.02 -19.26
C ILE A 97 -5.22 7.90 -20.40
N ALA A 98 -6.51 8.25 -20.41
CA ALA A 98 -7.12 9.04 -21.48
C ALA A 98 -6.50 10.44 -21.64
N THR A 99 -5.92 10.97 -20.57
CA THR A 99 -5.28 12.28 -20.56
C THR A 99 -3.76 12.22 -20.64
N GLY A 100 -3.14 11.04 -20.68
CA GLY A 100 -1.68 10.91 -20.63
C GLY A 100 -1.06 11.34 -19.29
N THR A 101 -1.83 11.30 -18.21
CA THR A 101 -1.41 11.68 -16.85
C THR A 101 -0.86 10.46 -16.13
N HIS A 102 0.39 10.50 -15.67
CA HIS A 102 0.95 9.38 -14.91
C HIS A 102 0.27 9.22 -13.55
N LEU A 103 0.04 7.99 -13.11
CA LEU A 103 -0.60 7.69 -11.84
C LEU A 103 0.40 7.01 -10.90
N ILE A 104 0.54 7.54 -9.70
CA ILE A 104 1.25 6.92 -8.58
C ILE A 104 0.23 6.67 -7.48
N ASP A 105 -0.07 5.40 -7.18
CA ASP A 105 -0.98 5.00 -6.12
C ASP A 105 -0.22 4.54 -4.88
N MET A 106 -0.56 5.11 -3.72
CA MET A 106 0.09 4.77 -2.45
C MET A 106 -0.34 3.41 -1.89
N SER A 107 -1.46 2.86 -2.36
CA SER A 107 -2.05 1.65 -1.80
C SER A 107 -1.29 0.39 -2.22
N ALA A 108 -1.24 -0.57 -1.30
CA ALA A 108 -0.34 -1.72 -1.35
C ALA A 108 -1.05 -3.08 -1.35
N ASP A 109 -2.38 -3.10 -1.20
CA ASP A 109 -3.12 -4.35 -1.13
C ASP A 109 -3.23 -5.03 -2.49
N ARG A 110 -3.36 -6.35 -2.45
CA ARG A 110 -3.44 -7.20 -3.64
C ARG A 110 -4.52 -6.74 -4.63
N ALA A 111 -5.71 -6.37 -4.13
CA ALA A 111 -6.83 -6.03 -5.00
C ALA A 111 -6.57 -4.73 -5.77
N ARG A 112 -6.03 -3.69 -5.12
CA ARG A 112 -5.68 -2.42 -5.78
C ARG A 112 -4.50 -2.58 -6.75
N VAL A 113 -3.46 -3.33 -6.37
CA VAL A 113 -2.33 -3.62 -7.28
C VAL A 113 -2.82 -4.40 -8.51
N ALA A 114 -3.67 -5.41 -8.33
CA ALA A 114 -4.27 -6.16 -9.44
C ALA A 114 -5.17 -5.28 -10.32
N ALA A 115 -5.98 -4.39 -9.72
CA ALA A 115 -6.85 -3.49 -10.45
C ALA A 115 -6.06 -2.51 -11.34
N LEU A 116 -4.92 -2.01 -10.88
CA LEU A 116 -4.03 -1.16 -11.69
C LEU A 116 -3.28 -1.96 -12.75
N ALA A 117 -2.77 -3.15 -12.40
CA ALA A 117 -2.07 -4.03 -13.34
C ALA A 117 -2.95 -4.48 -14.51
N ALA A 118 -4.27 -4.58 -14.32
CA ALA A 118 -5.22 -4.89 -15.40
C ALA A 118 -5.27 -3.82 -16.52
N PHE A 119 -4.71 -2.63 -16.30
CA PHE A 119 -4.62 -1.56 -17.29
C PHE A 119 -3.24 -1.45 -17.96
N ASP A 120 -2.30 -2.37 -17.69
CA ASP A 120 -0.91 -2.27 -18.16
C ASP A 120 -0.79 -2.04 -19.68
N GLU A 121 -1.46 -2.87 -20.49
CA GLU A 121 -1.44 -2.74 -21.95
C GLU A 121 -2.06 -1.42 -22.44
N ALA A 122 -3.19 -1.02 -21.85
CA ALA A 122 -3.89 0.21 -22.21
C ALA A 122 -3.05 1.45 -21.86
N ALA A 123 -2.40 1.44 -20.69
CA ALA A 123 -1.55 2.52 -20.23
C ALA A 123 -0.26 2.59 -21.06
N ALA A 124 0.35 1.44 -21.41
CA ALA A 124 1.52 1.37 -22.28
C ALA A 124 1.26 1.95 -23.67
N LYS A 125 0.09 1.64 -24.26
CA LYS A 125 -0.34 2.20 -25.55
C LYS A 125 -0.39 3.73 -25.54
N GLU A 126 -0.88 4.30 -24.45
CA GLU A 126 -0.97 5.75 -24.24
C GLU A 126 0.28 6.35 -23.57
N LYS A 127 1.38 5.58 -23.47
CA LYS A 127 2.65 5.99 -22.84
C LYS A 127 2.48 6.57 -21.43
N THR A 128 1.53 6.03 -20.68
CA THR A 128 1.18 6.46 -19.33
C THR A 128 1.70 5.46 -18.32
N MET A 129 2.52 5.92 -17.37
CA MET A 129 2.95 5.10 -16.24
C MET A 129 1.82 4.95 -15.22
N LEU A 130 1.55 3.71 -14.81
CA LEU A 130 0.77 3.39 -13.63
C LEU A 130 1.69 2.71 -12.61
N MET A 131 1.91 3.36 -11.47
CA MET A 131 2.73 2.83 -10.38
C MET A 131 1.84 2.52 -9.19
N ALA A 132 1.65 1.23 -8.90
CA ALA A 132 1.00 0.79 -7.67
C ALA A 132 2.02 0.64 -6.53
N GLY A 133 1.56 0.75 -5.28
CA GLY A 133 2.38 0.43 -4.11
C GLY A 133 3.48 1.44 -3.79
N ALA A 134 3.27 2.73 -4.04
CA ALA A 134 4.24 3.78 -3.73
C ALA A 134 4.33 4.14 -2.23
N GLY A 135 3.46 3.57 -1.39
CA GLY A 135 3.54 3.71 0.06
C GLY A 135 4.65 2.84 0.66
N PHE A 136 5.10 3.21 1.87
CA PHE A 136 6.14 2.48 2.61
C PHE A 136 5.89 0.96 2.66
N ASP A 137 4.63 0.58 2.88
CA ASP A 137 4.22 -0.80 3.09
C ASP A 137 4.59 -1.78 1.99
N PHE A 138 4.68 -1.27 0.77
CA PHE A 138 5.00 -2.03 -0.42
C PHE A 138 6.38 -1.65 -0.94
N ALA A 139 6.64 -0.35 -1.09
CA ALA A 139 7.92 0.14 -1.62
C ALA A 139 9.13 -0.32 -0.79
N ALA A 140 9.04 -0.32 0.55
CA ALA A 140 10.15 -0.77 1.40
C ALA A 140 10.36 -2.28 1.32
N VAL A 141 9.26 -3.06 1.28
CA VAL A 141 9.30 -4.52 1.18
C VAL A 141 9.88 -4.94 -0.17
N ASP A 142 9.42 -4.28 -1.23
CA ASP A 142 9.89 -4.48 -2.59
C ASP A 142 11.35 -4.04 -2.76
N ALA A 143 11.79 -2.95 -2.13
CA ALA A 143 13.19 -2.54 -2.12
C ALA A 143 14.10 -3.60 -1.47
N VAL A 144 13.67 -4.23 -0.37
CA VAL A 144 14.41 -5.35 0.24
C VAL A 144 14.45 -6.55 -0.71
N ALA A 145 13.33 -6.91 -1.34
CA ALA A 145 13.30 -7.99 -2.33
C ALA A 145 14.26 -7.72 -3.50
N MET A 146 14.29 -6.49 -4.02
CA MET A 146 15.20 -6.09 -5.09
C MET A 146 16.66 -6.10 -4.64
N ARG A 147 16.94 -5.63 -3.42
CA ARG A 147 18.29 -5.66 -2.86
C ARG A 147 18.80 -7.10 -2.71
N LEU A 148 17.96 -8.02 -2.26
CA LEU A 148 18.29 -9.44 -2.17
C LEU A 148 18.61 -10.05 -3.54
N ALA A 149 17.89 -9.66 -4.60
CA ALA A 149 18.15 -10.14 -5.96
C ALA A 149 19.50 -9.65 -6.50
N GLN A 150 19.91 -8.44 -6.10
CA GLN A 150 21.24 -7.90 -6.43
C GLN A 150 22.36 -8.59 -5.65
N ILE A 151 22.12 -8.91 -4.37
CA ILE A 151 23.09 -9.59 -3.50
C ILE A 151 23.26 -11.05 -3.91
N LEU A 152 22.16 -11.73 -4.26
CA LEU A 152 22.14 -13.13 -4.68
C LEU A 152 21.56 -13.24 -6.11
N PRO A 153 22.37 -12.95 -7.15
CA PRO A 153 21.95 -13.15 -8.53
C PRO A 153 21.49 -14.60 -8.76
N GLY A 154 20.37 -14.76 -9.48
CA GLY A 154 19.78 -16.08 -9.74
C GLY A 154 18.90 -16.64 -8.63
N ALA A 155 18.66 -15.88 -7.55
CA ALA A 155 17.63 -16.22 -6.58
C ALA A 155 16.27 -16.43 -7.27
N ARG A 156 15.55 -17.49 -6.90
CA ARG A 156 14.25 -17.84 -7.47
C ARG A 156 13.12 -17.79 -6.45
N ALA A 157 13.45 -17.88 -5.17
CA ALA A 157 12.50 -17.76 -4.08
C ALA A 157 12.89 -16.61 -3.15
N VAL A 158 11.89 -15.91 -2.62
CA VAL A 158 12.09 -14.90 -1.58
C VAL A 158 11.00 -15.02 -0.51
N THR A 159 11.41 -14.96 0.74
CA THR A 159 10.53 -14.84 1.89
C THR A 159 10.77 -13.48 2.52
N LEU A 160 9.70 -12.73 2.75
CA LEU A 160 9.76 -11.41 3.36
C LEU A 160 8.90 -11.40 4.60
N ALA A 161 9.33 -10.73 5.66
CA ALA A 161 8.55 -10.56 6.88
C ALA A 161 8.59 -9.11 7.34
N VAL A 162 7.45 -8.58 7.77
CA VAL A 162 7.33 -7.19 8.21
C VAL A 162 6.87 -7.13 9.66
N LYS A 163 7.64 -6.43 10.50
CA LYS A 163 7.22 -6.01 11.84
C LYS A 163 6.92 -4.53 11.81
N ARG A 164 5.69 -4.17 12.17
CA ARG A 164 5.22 -2.78 12.18
C ARG A 164 5.03 -2.29 13.59
N GLY A 165 5.21 -0.99 13.76
CA GLY A 165 4.70 -0.26 14.89
C GLY A 165 3.16 -0.23 14.93
N SER A 166 2.68 0.76 15.66
CA SER A 166 1.25 0.92 15.92
C SER A 166 0.43 1.28 14.68
N ARG A 167 -0.84 0.86 14.67
CA ARG A 167 -1.80 1.16 13.60
C ARG A 167 -2.84 2.18 14.05
N THR A 168 -3.44 2.86 13.09
CA THR A 168 -4.70 3.60 13.25
C THR A 168 -5.90 2.64 13.23
N MET A 169 -7.08 3.13 13.61
CA MET A 169 -8.35 2.40 13.54
C MET A 169 -8.69 2.00 12.11
N GLU A 170 -8.39 2.86 11.14
CA GLU A 170 -8.63 2.60 9.72
C GLU A 170 -7.72 1.47 9.20
N GLU A 171 -6.42 1.53 9.50
CA GLU A 171 -5.47 0.47 9.14
C GLU A 171 -5.80 -0.84 9.85
N ALA A 172 -6.22 -0.78 11.12
CA ALA A 172 -6.65 -1.94 11.89
C ALA A 172 -7.90 -2.61 11.30
N ALA A 173 -8.90 -1.83 10.87
CA ALA A 173 -10.10 -2.33 10.20
C ALA A 173 -9.77 -2.97 8.87
N ARG A 174 -8.91 -2.34 8.06
CA ARG A 174 -8.42 -2.91 6.80
C ARG A 174 -7.71 -4.24 7.01
N LEU A 175 -6.77 -4.29 7.95
CA LEU A 175 -6.05 -5.52 8.27
C LEU A 175 -7.00 -6.62 8.75
N ALA A 176 -7.94 -6.30 9.64
CA ALA A 176 -8.90 -7.26 10.17
C ALA A 176 -9.84 -7.81 9.08
N ALA A 177 -10.21 -7.00 8.09
CA ALA A 177 -10.92 -7.46 6.90
C ALA A 177 -10.02 -8.34 6.02
N ALA A 178 -8.79 -7.91 5.72
CA ALA A 178 -7.86 -8.64 4.86
C ALA A 178 -7.50 -10.04 5.42
N MET A 179 -7.36 -10.17 6.74
CA MET A 179 -7.13 -11.44 7.44
C MET A 179 -8.28 -12.45 7.28
N ARG A 180 -9.47 -12.02 6.84
CA ARG A 180 -10.65 -12.88 6.62
C ARG A 180 -10.82 -13.28 5.16
N GLU A 181 -10.21 -12.56 4.24
CA GLU A 181 -10.27 -12.86 2.82
C GLU A 181 -9.29 -13.98 2.43
N GLU A 182 -9.56 -14.62 1.31
CA GLU A 182 -8.57 -15.49 0.67
C GLU A 182 -7.57 -14.63 -0.11
N GLY A 183 -6.30 -15.01 -0.01
CA GLY A 183 -5.20 -14.36 -0.69
C GLY A 183 -4.44 -15.34 -1.57
N GLU A 184 -3.31 -14.89 -2.09
CA GLU A 184 -2.47 -15.70 -2.96
C GLU A 184 -1.00 -15.51 -2.59
N THR A 185 -0.21 -16.56 -2.80
CA THR A 185 1.25 -16.51 -2.84
C THR A 185 1.73 -16.78 -4.26
N LEU A 186 3.00 -16.49 -4.54
CA LEU A 186 3.60 -16.87 -5.81
C LEU A 186 4.42 -18.14 -5.60
N LYS A 187 4.19 -19.20 -6.38
CA LYS A 187 4.97 -20.42 -6.36
C LYS A 187 5.23 -20.90 -7.78
N ASN A 188 6.50 -21.07 -8.14
CA ASN A 188 6.93 -21.46 -9.48
C ASN A 188 6.28 -20.64 -10.62
N GLY A 189 6.11 -19.34 -10.41
CA GLY A 189 5.52 -18.39 -11.36
C GLY A 189 3.99 -18.39 -11.39
N GLN A 190 3.33 -19.23 -10.58
CA GLN A 190 1.88 -19.33 -10.52
C GLN A 190 1.34 -18.79 -9.19
N PHE A 191 0.18 -18.14 -9.25
CA PHE A 191 -0.53 -17.78 -8.02
C PHE A 191 -1.12 -19.04 -7.40
N VAL A 192 -0.89 -19.21 -6.10
CA VAL A 192 -1.43 -20.32 -5.32
C VAL A 192 -2.29 -19.73 -4.20
N PRO A 193 -3.57 -20.16 -4.08
CA PRO A 193 -4.45 -19.72 -3.01
C PRO A 193 -3.81 -19.96 -1.64
N ALA A 194 -3.95 -18.98 -0.76
CA ALA A 194 -3.38 -18.99 0.58
C ALA A 194 -4.27 -18.26 1.57
N ARG A 195 -4.24 -18.68 2.83
CA ARG A 195 -4.98 -18.08 3.94
C ARG A 195 -4.06 -17.42 4.95
N ALA A 196 -4.59 -16.37 5.55
CA ALA A 196 -3.98 -15.68 6.67
C ALA A 196 -3.51 -16.65 7.76
N GLY A 197 -2.20 -16.65 8.05
CA GLY A 197 -1.59 -17.45 9.11
C GLY A 197 -1.61 -18.98 8.91
N GLU A 198 -1.84 -19.48 7.69
CA GLU A 198 -1.70 -20.93 7.42
C GLU A 198 -0.25 -21.44 7.52
N ARG A 199 0.72 -20.53 7.40
CA ARG A 199 2.14 -20.76 7.69
C ARG A 199 2.61 -19.73 8.72
N VAL A 200 3.52 -20.16 9.57
CA VAL A 200 4.16 -19.34 10.60
C VAL A 200 5.65 -19.59 10.55
N ILE A 201 6.44 -18.51 10.62
CA ILE A 201 7.89 -18.56 10.71
C ILE A 201 8.35 -17.80 11.96
N GLU A 202 9.54 -18.11 12.45
CA GLU A 202 10.22 -17.32 13.48
C GLU A 202 11.25 -16.41 12.80
N VAL A 203 11.19 -15.13 13.12
CA VAL A 203 12.06 -14.10 12.55
C VAL A 203 12.57 -13.23 13.69
N ASP A 204 13.88 -12.98 13.70
CA ASP A 204 14.46 -11.97 14.57
C ASP A 204 14.38 -10.60 13.87
N PHE A 205 13.64 -9.68 14.50
CA PHE A 205 13.48 -8.29 14.03
C PHE A 205 14.37 -7.33 14.84
N ASP A 206 15.60 -7.74 15.14
CA ASP A 206 16.62 -7.05 15.95
C ASP A 206 16.29 -6.94 17.45
N GLU A 207 15.20 -7.56 17.90
CA GLU A 207 14.73 -7.57 19.29
C GLU A 207 14.48 -9.00 19.80
N GLY A 208 15.00 -10.01 19.09
CA GLY A 208 14.81 -11.43 19.36
C GLY A 208 13.74 -12.07 18.47
N PRO A 209 13.66 -13.41 18.50
CA PRO A 209 12.77 -14.16 17.62
C PRO A 209 11.30 -13.92 17.97
N GLU A 210 10.52 -13.54 16.97
CA GLU A 210 9.07 -13.40 17.04
C GLU A 210 8.37 -14.18 15.93
N LYS A 211 7.12 -14.57 16.17
CA LYS A 211 6.30 -15.25 15.17
C LYS A 211 5.81 -14.25 14.11
N ALA A 212 6.05 -14.57 12.84
CA ALA A 212 5.45 -13.90 11.71
C ALA A 212 4.49 -14.85 10.98
N TYR A 213 3.32 -14.33 10.60
CA TYR A 213 2.21 -15.11 10.04
C TYR A 213 2.08 -14.82 8.55
N LEU A 214 1.80 -15.84 7.74
CA LEU A 214 1.62 -15.65 6.30
C LEU A 214 0.52 -14.60 6.04
N ALA A 215 0.87 -13.61 5.23
CA ALA A 215 0.07 -12.43 4.91
C ALA A 215 -0.26 -12.39 3.41
N PRO A 216 -1.19 -13.23 2.91
CA PRO A 216 -1.45 -13.36 1.48
C PRO A 216 -2.36 -12.26 0.89
N TRP A 217 -2.75 -11.27 1.69
CA TRP A 217 -3.54 -10.10 1.26
C TRP A 217 -2.68 -8.98 0.62
N ARG A 218 -1.36 -9.16 0.65
CA ARG A 218 -0.34 -8.25 0.16
C ARG A 218 -0.17 -8.30 -1.36
N GLY A 219 0.19 -7.17 -1.97
CA GLY A 219 0.36 -7.07 -3.42
C GLY A 219 1.71 -7.57 -3.95
N GLU A 220 2.67 -7.90 -3.08
CA GLU A 220 4.04 -8.18 -3.48
C GLU A 220 4.16 -9.41 -4.38
N ALA A 221 3.33 -10.43 -4.17
CA ALA A 221 3.26 -11.59 -5.06
C ALA A 221 2.88 -11.17 -6.50
N MET A 222 2.03 -10.16 -6.66
CA MET A 222 1.67 -9.58 -7.95
C MET A 222 2.86 -8.83 -8.58
N ALA A 223 3.55 -7.99 -7.81
CA ALA A 223 4.76 -7.31 -8.29
C ALA A 223 5.86 -8.30 -8.69
N ALA A 224 6.10 -9.34 -7.89
CA ALA A 224 7.07 -10.37 -8.19
C ALA A 224 6.77 -11.09 -9.50
N ARG A 225 5.50 -11.44 -9.74
CA ARG A 225 5.05 -12.04 -11.00
C ARG A 225 5.25 -11.07 -12.17
N HIS A 226 4.86 -9.82 -12.02
CA HIS A 226 4.98 -8.80 -13.06
C HIS A 226 6.45 -8.56 -13.46
N ARG A 227 7.38 -8.55 -12.49
CA ARG A 227 8.82 -8.36 -12.74
C ARG A 227 9.55 -9.60 -13.24
N GLY A 228 9.09 -10.79 -12.84
CA GLY A 228 9.70 -12.07 -13.25
C GLY A 228 11.05 -12.40 -12.58
N ILE A 229 11.48 -11.64 -11.57
CA ILE A 229 12.75 -11.88 -10.86
C ILE A 229 12.65 -13.13 -9.97
N TYR A 230 11.60 -13.21 -9.16
CA TYR A 230 11.32 -14.34 -8.29
C TYR A 230 10.17 -15.16 -8.87
N SER A 231 10.35 -16.49 -8.94
CA SER A 231 9.27 -17.41 -9.29
C SER A 231 8.49 -17.86 -8.06
N THR A 232 9.04 -17.70 -6.85
CA THR A 232 8.38 -18.02 -5.60
C THR A 232 8.50 -16.85 -4.63
N MET A 233 7.38 -16.40 -4.05
CA MET A 233 7.36 -15.33 -3.07
C MET A 233 6.31 -15.59 -1.99
N GLU A 234 6.74 -15.45 -0.74
CA GLU A 234 5.86 -15.47 0.43
C GLU A 234 6.13 -14.24 1.30
N THR A 235 5.07 -13.59 1.76
CA THR A 235 5.12 -12.44 2.65
C THR A 235 4.48 -12.76 3.99
N PHE A 236 5.14 -12.38 5.06
CA PHE A 236 4.73 -12.63 6.45
C PHE A 236 4.61 -11.31 7.21
N GLU A 237 3.79 -11.29 8.25
CA GLU A 237 3.59 -10.13 9.10
C GLU A 237 3.63 -10.54 10.57
N ALA A 238 4.47 -9.84 11.36
CA ALA A 238 4.47 -9.96 12.80
C ALA A 238 3.26 -9.21 13.36
N LEU A 239 2.49 -9.90 14.20
CA LEU A 239 1.24 -9.39 14.77
C LEU A 239 1.28 -9.50 16.29
N PRO A 240 0.62 -8.59 17.03
CA PRO A 240 0.48 -8.73 18.47
C PRO A 240 -0.12 -10.10 18.82
N GLU A 241 0.41 -10.77 19.85
CA GLU A 241 0.04 -12.16 20.21
C GLU A 241 -1.49 -12.36 20.33
N LYS A 242 -2.19 -11.38 20.91
CA LYS A 242 -3.66 -11.40 21.07
C LYS A 242 -4.43 -11.35 19.74
N VAL A 243 -3.82 -10.79 18.69
CA VAL A 243 -4.34 -10.73 17.32
C VAL A 243 -3.99 -12.02 16.59
N ALA A 244 -2.75 -12.48 16.74
CA ALA A 244 -2.25 -13.71 16.14
C ALA A 244 -3.12 -14.95 16.45
N ARG A 245 -3.67 -15.06 17.67
CA ARG A 245 -4.62 -16.14 18.03
C ARG A 245 -5.86 -16.22 17.13
N ALA A 246 -6.24 -15.14 16.44
CA ALA A 246 -7.33 -15.17 15.47
C ALA A 246 -6.94 -15.88 14.16
N LEU A 247 -5.65 -16.01 13.89
CA LEU A 247 -5.08 -16.69 12.73
C LEU A 247 -4.69 -18.15 13.01
N GLU A 248 -4.52 -18.52 14.28
CA GLU A 248 -4.18 -19.88 14.68
C GLU A 248 -5.32 -20.86 14.38
N GLN A 249 -5.14 -21.67 13.35
CA GLN A 249 -6.12 -22.66 12.91
C GLN A 249 -6.45 -23.66 14.03
N GLY A 250 -7.70 -24.14 14.05
CA GLY A 250 -8.18 -25.07 15.06
C GLY A 250 -8.60 -24.42 16.39
N THR A 251 -8.27 -23.15 16.64
CA THR A 251 -8.70 -22.46 17.85
C THR A 251 -10.16 -21.99 17.79
N MET A 252 -10.81 -21.89 18.95
CA MET A 252 -12.16 -21.32 19.05
C MET A 252 -12.17 -19.84 18.61
N ALA A 253 -11.10 -19.10 18.91
CA ALA A 253 -10.92 -17.72 18.49
C ALA A 253 -10.94 -17.58 16.97
N HIS A 254 -10.22 -18.44 16.24
CA HIS A 254 -10.22 -18.48 14.78
C HIS A 254 -11.62 -18.74 14.21
N ARG A 255 -12.36 -19.72 14.75
CA ARG A 255 -13.74 -20.03 14.29
C ARG A 255 -14.69 -18.85 14.44
N PHE A 256 -14.63 -18.13 15.57
CA PHE A 256 -15.44 -16.94 15.78
C PHE A 256 -15.00 -15.77 14.90
N PHE A 257 -13.70 -15.57 14.75
CA PHE A 257 -13.14 -14.52 13.89
C PHE A 257 -13.59 -14.69 12.43
N ARG A 258 -13.56 -15.91 11.88
CA ARG A 258 -14.06 -16.19 10.51
C ARG A 258 -15.53 -15.79 10.35
N ARG A 259 -16.35 -16.00 11.38
CA ARG A 259 -17.77 -15.59 11.44
C ARG A 259 -17.97 -14.07 11.69
N GLY A 260 -16.90 -13.29 11.79
CA GLY A 260 -16.95 -11.84 12.04
C GLY A 260 -17.15 -11.46 13.52
N TRP A 261 -17.17 -12.44 14.42
CA TRP A 261 -17.35 -12.19 15.85
C TRP A 261 -16.09 -11.57 16.45
N GLY A 262 -16.25 -10.48 17.19
CA GLY A 262 -15.14 -9.78 17.86
C GLY A 262 -14.32 -8.85 16.97
N LEU A 263 -14.71 -8.61 15.71
CA LEU A 263 -13.97 -7.76 14.76
C LEU A 263 -13.68 -6.36 15.34
N LYS A 264 -14.71 -5.64 15.81
CA LYS A 264 -14.55 -4.33 16.47
C LYS A 264 -13.66 -4.35 17.71
N ARG A 265 -13.51 -5.49 18.39
CA ARG A 265 -12.61 -5.64 19.54
C ARG A 265 -11.16 -5.85 19.05
N LEU A 266 -10.98 -6.61 17.98
CA LEU A 266 -9.69 -6.81 17.32
C LEU A 266 -9.15 -5.50 16.74
N GLU A 267 -9.99 -4.77 16.00
CA GLU A 267 -9.68 -3.45 15.44
C GLU A 267 -9.21 -2.48 16.53
N ARG A 268 -9.97 -2.38 17.63
CA ARG A 268 -9.58 -1.54 18.77
C ARG A 268 -8.28 -1.96 19.42
N ARG A 269 -7.97 -3.26 19.47
CA ARG A 269 -6.71 -3.78 20.03
C ARG A 269 -5.52 -3.47 19.11
N LEU A 270 -5.69 -3.65 17.80
CA LEU A 270 -4.70 -3.33 16.78
C LEU A 270 -4.38 -1.83 16.76
N ALA A 271 -5.42 -1.00 16.86
CA ALA A 271 -5.27 0.44 16.83
C ALA A 271 -4.90 1.06 18.19
N GLY A 272 -5.22 0.38 19.29
CA GLY A 272 -5.23 1.01 20.62
C GLY A 272 -6.19 2.20 20.71
N GLY A 273 -7.24 2.25 19.88
CA GLY A 273 -8.20 3.36 19.81
C GLY A 273 -7.73 4.60 19.04
N ARG A 274 -6.60 4.53 18.31
CA ARG A 274 -6.03 5.68 17.60
C ARG A 274 -6.71 6.00 16.29
N LEU A 275 -7.12 7.25 16.09
CA LEU A 275 -7.71 7.70 14.82
C LEU A 275 -6.62 8.15 13.82
N THR A 276 -5.59 8.82 14.30
CA THR A 276 -4.45 9.30 13.50
C THR A 276 -3.14 9.08 14.26
N PRO A 277 -1.99 8.95 13.58
CA PRO A 277 -0.69 8.90 14.22
C PRO A 277 -0.39 10.21 14.98
N GLY A 278 0.11 10.11 16.21
CA GLY A 278 0.58 11.25 16.97
C GLY A 278 1.97 11.71 16.54
N LYS A 279 2.42 12.86 17.06
CA LYS A 279 3.77 13.39 16.78
C LYS A 279 4.88 12.43 17.20
N ALA A 280 4.70 11.76 18.33
CA ALA A 280 5.68 10.81 18.85
C ALA A 280 5.83 9.60 17.90
N GLU A 281 4.72 9.04 17.42
CA GLU A 281 4.77 7.96 16.43
C GLU A 281 5.40 8.40 15.12
N LEU A 282 5.09 9.61 14.63
CA LEU A 282 5.71 10.13 13.40
C LEU A 282 7.22 10.37 13.53
N THR A 283 7.72 10.57 14.75
CA THR A 283 9.14 10.87 14.99
C THR A 283 9.95 9.63 15.39
N LYS A 284 9.34 8.71 16.12
CA LYS A 284 10.02 7.56 16.76
C LYS A 284 9.54 6.20 16.24
N GLY A 285 8.41 6.17 15.53
CA GLY A 285 7.89 4.96 14.95
C GLY A 285 8.86 4.40 13.92
N HIS A 286 9.10 3.10 13.98
CA HIS A 286 9.87 2.39 12.98
C HIS A 286 9.12 1.11 12.58
N ALA A 287 9.52 0.56 11.44
CA ALA A 287 9.10 -0.73 10.97
C ALA A 287 10.33 -1.46 10.45
N VAL A 288 10.35 -2.77 10.63
CA VAL A 288 11.46 -3.63 10.22
C VAL A 288 10.95 -4.53 9.10
N VAL A 289 11.73 -4.60 8.03
CA VAL A 289 11.52 -5.55 6.94
C VAL A 289 12.69 -6.52 6.97
N TRP A 290 12.39 -7.78 7.24
CA TRP A 290 13.31 -8.89 7.13
C TRP A 290 13.08 -9.61 5.79
N GLY A 291 14.14 -10.16 5.21
CA GLY A 291 14.03 -10.91 3.97
C GLY A 291 15.12 -11.95 3.79
N GLU A 292 14.72 -13.08 3.21
CA GLU A 292 15.60 -14.19 2.85
C GLU A 292 15.37 -14.56 1.38
N ALA A 293 16.44 -14.61 0.59
CA ALA A 293 16.39 -15.08 -0.79
C ALA A 293 17.10 -16.42 -0.93
N ARG A 294 16.52 -17.31 -1.74
CA ARG A 294 17.06 -18.65 -2.01
C ARG A 294 17.20 -18.88 -3.51
N GLN A 295 18.31 -19.48 -3.90
CA GLN A 295 18.46 -20.07 -5.23
C GLN A 295 17.75 -21.42 -5.29
N ALA A 296 17.42 -21.88 -6.50
CA ALA A 296 17.06 -23.27 -6.68
C ALA A 296 18.25 -24.14 -6.23
N PRO A 297 18.03 -25.32 -5.60
CA PRO A 297 19.11 -26.26 -5.36
C PRO A 297 19.83 -26.48 -6.70
N SER A 298 21.13 -26.21 -6.75
CA SER A 298 21.94 -26.64 -7.88
C SER A 298 21.75 -28.15 -7.99
N GLY A 299 21.12 -28.61 -9.07
CA GLY A 299 21.02 -30.05 -9.33
C GLY A 299 22.41 -30.64 -9.18
N SER A 300 22.55 -31.66 -8.34
CA SER A 300 23.75 -32.48 -8.28
C SER A 300 24.00 -32.98 -9.70
N ALA A 301 25.05 -32.43 -10.33
CA ALA A 301 25.62 -32.97 -11.55
C ALA A 301 26.16 -34.38 -11.29
#